data_AF-A0A5P8WHL1-F1
#
_entry.id   AF-A0A5P8WHL1-F1
#
_cell.length_a   1.000
_cell.length_b   1.000
_cell.length_c   1.000
_cell.angle_alpha   90.00
_cell.angle_beta   90.00
_cell.angle_gamma   90.00
#
_symmetry.space_group_name_H-M   'P 1'
#
loop_
_entity.id
_entity.type
_entity.pdbx_description
1 polymer ?
#
loop_
_entity_poly.entity_id
_entity_poly.type
_entity_poly.pdbx_seq_one_letter_code
_entity_poly.pdbx_strand_id
1 'polypeptide(L)'
;MSQIEIAQIIDQIKQEIAVDASGCGKASIRATARLANIDATGLVRSLKTAVDNSRSKLVEKLICKGFEAVEILGWSQSGIPDIAVAAILHYYGYEAGKRCTTQAKFACEAFESIGVRAWIQDLLGWTKPATSTKTAMTQIQLLAAIAQQMAQQEQYLLEQQQQQTQILARLKAVEVEQDRVNTPCGHKYSVVGFANLQGLEISVKEAGAKGRKASALCRKQGIEIERIHDPRFGKVGLYPESVLIEVFSTGQN
;
A
#
# COMPACT_ATOMS: atom_id res chain seq x y z
N MET A 1 -38.72 19.59 28.00
CA MET A 1 -37.80 19.06 26.98
C MET A 1 -36.42 18.97 27.61
N SER A 2 -35.75 17.82 27.52
CA SER A 2 -34.48 17.54 28.22
C SER A 2 -33.29 17.63 27.26
N GLN A 3 -32.07 17.74 27.80
CA GLN A 3 -30.83 17.71 26.99
C GLN A 3 -30.71 16.43 26.15
N ILE A 4 -31.33 15.32 26.58
CA ILE A 4 -31.34 14.04 25.88
C ILE A 4 -32.15 14.14 24.58
N GLU A 5 -33.27 14.88 24.58
CA GLU A 5 -34.11 15.05 23.39
C GLU A 5 -33.43 15.94 22.33
N ILE A 6 -32.61 16.91 22.76
CA ILE A 6 -31.82 17.75 21.85
C ILE A 6 -30.72 16.92 21.17
N ALA A 7 -30.06 16.03 21.91
CA ALA A 7 -29.04 15.14 21.33
C ALA A 7 -29.61 14.23 20.23
N GLN A 8 -30.86 13.76 20.39
CA GLN A 8 -31.56 12.99 19.36
C GLN A 8 -31.87 13.83 18.11
N ILE A 9 -32.31 15.08 18.29
CA ILE A 9 -32.53 16.01 17.17
C ILE A 9 -31.21 16.31 16.45
N ILE A 10 -30.11 16.52 17.19
CA ILE A 10 -28.78 16.71 16.61
C ILE A 10 -28.40 15.49 15.74
N ASP A 11 -28.66 14.27 16.19
CA ASP A 11 -28.38 13.05 15.42
C ASP A 11 -29.18 13.01 14.10
N GLN A 12 -30.46 13.38 14.15
CA GLN A 12 -31.34 13.40 12.97
C GLN A 12 -30.91 14.43 11.91
N ILE A 13 -30.26 15.52 12.29
CA ILE A 13 -29.86 16.58 11.36
C ILE A 13 -28.42 16.47 10.87
N LYS A 14 -27.65 15.47 11.31
CA LYS A 14 -26.21 15.34 10.97
C LYS A 14 -25.93 15.41 9.48
N GLN A 15 -26.77 14.78 8.66
CA GLN A 15 -26.61 14.75 7.20
C GLN A 15 -26.95 16.08 6.51
N GLU A 16 -27.50 17.04 7.25
CA GLU A 16 -27.87 18.38 6.77
C GLU A 16 -26.94 19.48 7.31
N ILE A 17 -25.82 19.08 7.94
CA ILE A 17 -24.76 19.96 8.40
C ILE A 17 -23.50 19.64 7.58
N ALA A 18 -22.85 20.68 7.09
CA ALA A 18 -21.58 20.59 6.39
C ALA A 18 -20.54 21.50 7.05
N VAL A 19 -19.26 21.21 6.86
CA VAL A 19 -18.15 22.08 7.23
C VAL A 19 -17.36 22.37 5.96
N ASP A 20 -17.07 23.64 5.71
CA ASP A 20 -16.27 24.02 4.55
C ASP A 20 -14.75 23.96 4.84
N ALA A 21 -13.94 24.20 3.80
CA ALA A 21 -12.48 24.12 3.89
C ALA A 21 -11.86 25.11 4.88
N SER A 22 -12.58 26.20 5.23
CA SER A 22 -12.18 27.16 6.26
C SER A 22 -12.56 26.72 7.68
N GLY A 23 -13.24 25.58 7.84
CA GLY A 23 -13.73 25.11 9.13
C GLY A 23 -15.05 25.76 9.56
N CYS A 24 -15.71 26.54 8.69
CA CYS A 24 -16.98 27.16 8.99
C CYS A 24 -18.12 26.16 8.79
N GLY A 25 -18.94 25.98 9.81
CA GLY A 25 -20.12 25.12 9.75
C GLY A 25 -21.26 25.77 8.97
N LYS A 26 -22.02 24.95 8.25
CA LYS A 26 -23.25 25.35 7.55
C LYS A 26 -24.34 24.33 7.83
N ALA A 27 -25.55 24.80 8.12
CA ALA A 27 -26.72 23.95 8.30
C ALA A 27 -27.79 24.31 7.26
N SER A 28 -28.55 23.31 6.82
CA SER A 28 -29.71 23.57 5.97
C SER A 28 -30.76 24.44 6.71
N ILE A 29 -31.60 25.15 5.95
CA ILE A 29 -32.75 25.88 6.52
C ILE A 29 -33.67 24.92 7.29
N ARG A 30 -33.88 23.70 6.77
CA ARG A 30 -34.74 22.69 7.42
C ARG A 30 -34.13 22.17 8.71
N ALA A 31 -32.83 21.93 8.75
CA ALA A 31 -32.12 21.54 9.96
C ALA A 31 -32.23 22.62 11.03
N THR A 32 -32.00 23.88 10.67
CA THR A 32 -32.14 25.02 11.57
C THR A 32 -33.57 25.20 12.08
N ALA A 33 -34.56 25.04 11.19
CA ALA A 33 -35.96 25.11 11.57
C ALA A 33 -36.37 23.98 12.52
N ARG A 34 -35.90 22.74 12.27
CA ARG A 34 -36.12 21.61 13.18
C ARG A 34 -35.46 21.84 14.52
N LEU A 35 -34.21 22.33 14.57
CA LEU A 35 -33.54 22.68 15.84
C LEU A 35 -34.33 23.74 16.62
N ALA A 36 -34.86 24.75 15.93
CA ALA A 36 -35.63 25.81 16.55
C ALA A 36 -37.10 25.42 16.82
N ASN A 37 -37.55 24.23 16.41
CA ASN A 37 -38.96 23.81 16.43
C ASN A 37 -39.92 24.82 15.77
N ILE A 38 -39.57 25.27 14.57
CA ILE A 38 -40.37 26.20 13.76
C ILE A 38 -40.66 25.62 12.38
N ASP A 39 -41.67 26.17 11.71
CA ASP A 39 -41.94 25.83 10.32
C ASP A 39 -40.83 26.37 9.40
N ALA A 40 -40.24 25.46 8.61
CA ALA A 40 -39.16 25.79 7.68
C ALA A 40 -39.63 26.79 6.61
N THR A 41 -40.88 26.72 6.16
CA THR A 41 -41.43 27.65 5.17
C THR A 41 -41.55 29.06 5.75
N GLY A 42 -41.97 29.17 7.01
CA GLY A 42 -41.98 30.41 7.78
C GLY A 42 -40.59 31.01 7.97
N LEU A 43 -39.58 30.18 8.23
CA LEU A 43 -38.19 30.63 8.29
C LEU A 43 -37.71 31.17 6.92
N VAL A 44 -37.94 30.43 5.83
CA VAL A 44 -37.62 30.89 4.46
C VAL A 44 -38.28 32.24 4.17
N ARG A 45 -39.58 32.37 4.47
CA ARG A 45 -40.32 33.61 4.24
C ARG A 45 -39.72 34.78 5.02
N SER A 46 -39.32 34.54 6.27
CA SER A 46 -38.68 35.57 7.10
C SER A 46 -37.34 36.00 6.51
N LEU A 47 -36.49 35.05 6.09
CA LEU A 47 -35.18 35.34 5.48
C LEU A 47 -35.30 36.06 4.13
N LYS A 48 -36.33 35.75 3.33
CA LYS A 48 -36.61 36.44 2.06
C LYS A 48 -36.87 37.94 2.22
N THR A 49 -37.29 38.39 3.40
CA THR A 49 -37.49 39.82 3.67
C THR A 49 -36.20 40.63 3.75
N ALA A 50 -35.01 40.03 3.57
CA ALA A 50 -33.72 40.72 3.72
C ALA A 50 -33.52 41.94 2.82
N VAL A 51 -34.09 41.92 1.63
CA VAL A 51 -34.04 43.03 0.68
C VAL A 51 -35.30 43.89 0.67
N ASP A 52 -36.31 43.52 1.46
CA ASP A 52 -37.58 44.24 1.52
C ASP A 52 -37.46 45.47 2.43
N ASN A 53 -38.26 46.51 2.17
CA ASN A 53 -38.36 47.68 3.05
C ASN A 53 -38.99 47.33 4.41
N SER A 54 -39.84 46.29 4.46
CA SER A 54 -40.44 45.77 5.69
C SER A 54 -39.78 44.46 6.13
N ARG A 55 -38.52 44.56 6.59
CA ARG A 55 -37.73 43.41 7.06
C ARG A 55 -38.37 42.78 8.30
N SER A 56 -38.21 41.46 8.43
CA SER A 56 -38.53 40.79 9.68
C SER A 56 -37.51 41.14 10.77
N LYS A 57 -37.94 41.20 12.04
CA LYS A 57 -37.05 41.44 13.20
C LYS A 57 -35.89 40.44 13.29
N LEU A 58 -36.10 39.21 12.82
CA LEU A 58 -35.04 38.21 12.72
C LEU A 58 -33.93 38.69 11.76
N VAL A 59 -34.30 39.18 10.59
CA VAL A 59 -33.35 39.63 9.58
C VAL A 59 -32.66 40.92 9.99
N GLU A 60 -33.38 41.86 10.63
CA GLU A 60 -32.75 43.04 11.25
C GLU A 60 -31.62 42.63 12.20
N LYS A 61 -31.87 41.63 13.05
CA LYS A 61 -30.86 41.12 13.99
C LYS A 61 -29.68 40.44 13.31
N LEU A 62 -29.92 39.69 12.24
CA LEU A 62 -28.85 39.07 11.45
C LEU A 62 -27.96 40.14 10.80
N ILE A 63 -28.55 41.19 10.24
CA ILE A 63 -27.80 42.33 9.69
C ILE A 63 -27.01 43.04 10.79
N CYS A 64 -27.59 43.27 11.97
CA CYS A 64 -26.85 43.83 13.11
C CYS A 64 -25.69 42.95 13.58
N LYS A 65 -25.72 41.64 13.29
CA LYS A 65 -24.61 40.71 13.55
C LYS A 65 -23.58 40.64 12.43
N GLY A 66 -23.74 41.45 11.38
CA GLY A 66 -22.78 41.60 10.29
C GLY A 66 -23.07 40.77 9.04
N PHE A 67 -24.23 40.11 8.94
CA PHE A 67 -24.61 39.37 7.73
C PHE A 67 -25.20 40.31 6.67
N GLU A 68 -24.74 40.19 5.43
CA GLU A 68 -25.26 41.02 4.34
C GLU A 68 -26.60 40.51 3.83
N ALA A 69 -27.48 41.43 3.40
CA ALA A 69 -28.80 41.05 2.90
C ALA A 69 -28.75 40.10 1.70
N VAL A 70 -27.76 40.26 0.82
CA VAL A 70 -27.55 39.40 -0.35
C VAL A 70 -27.14 37.99 0.07
N GLU A 71 -26.27 37.86 1.07
CA GLU A 71 -25.87 36.56 1.62
C GLU A 71 -27.05 35.81 2.22
N ILE A 72 -27.88 36.51 3.01
CA ILE A 72 -29.06 35.93 3.66
C ILE A 72 -30.03 35.32 2.63
N LEU A 73 -30.21 35.98 1.47
CA LEU A 73 -31.04 35.43 0.38
C LEU A 73 -30.43 34.15 -0.23
N GLY A 74 -29.10 34.08 -0.29
CA GLY A 74 -28.34 32.95 -0.83
C GLY A 74 -28.41 31.68 0.04
N TRP A 75 -28.75 31.78 1.33
CA TRP A 75 -28.75 30.65 2.26
C TRP A 75 -29.69 29.50 1.91
N SER A 76 -30.69 29.75 1.07
CA SER A 76 -31.54 28.68 0.52
C SER A 76 -30.75 27.67 -0.33
N GLN A 77 -29.64 28.11 -0.94
CA GLN A 77 -28.76 27.29 -1.76
C GLN A 77 -27.44 26.98 -1.04
N SER A 78 -26.84 27.95 -0.35
CA SER A 78 -25.53 27.81 0.29
C SER A 78 -25.58 27.19 1.69
N GLY A 79 -26.77 27.10 2.30
CA GLY A 79 -26.92 26.80 3.72
C GLY A 79 -26.69 28.03 4.61
N ILE A 80 -27.17 27.92 5.85
CA ILE A 80 -27.06 28.95 6.89
C ILE A 80 -25.73 28.73 7.63
N PRO A 81 -24.85 29.74 7.73
CA PRO A 81 -23.63 29.67 8.53
C PRO A 81 -23.92 29.37 10.01
N ASP A 82 -23.05 28.62 10.67
CA ASP A 82 -23.11 28.27 12.10
C ASP A 82 -23.37 29.47 13.03
N ILE A 83 -22.71 30.60 12.82
CA ILE A 83 -22.93 31.84 13.58
C ILE A 83 -24.36 32.36 13.38
N ALA A 84 -24.90 32.26 12.16
CA ALA A 84 -26.28 32.63 11.87
C ALA A 84 -27.29 31.62 12.47
N VAL A 85 -26.96 30.33 12.49
CA VAL A 85 -27.76 29.31 13.18
C VAL A 85 -27.90 29.66 14.67
N ALA A 86 -26.79 30.01 15.34
CA ALA A 86 -26.81 30.44 16.74
C ALA A 86 -27.69 31.69 16.94
N ALA A 87 -27.60 32.67 16.03
CA ALA A 87 -28.43 33.88 16.08
C ALA A 87 -29.94 33.59 15.91
N ILE A 88 -30.29 32.68 14.99
CA ILE A 88 -31.68 32.25 14.75
C ILE A 88 -32.22 31.51 15.99
N LEU A 89 -31.44 30.60 16.57
CA LEU A 89 -31.82 29.89 17.78
C LEU A 89 -32.03 30.84 18.96
N HIS A 90 -31.15 31.81 19.15
CA HIS A 90 -31.33 32.82 20.18
C HIS A 90 -32.59 33.66 19.94
N TYR A 91 -32.85 34.06 18.70
CA TYR A 91 -34.06 34.84 18.37
C TYR A 91 -35.34 34.07 18.72
N TYR A 92 -35.45 32.82 18.27
CA TYR A 92 -36.61 31.97 18.59
C TYR A 92 -36.60 31.43 20.02
N GLY A 93 -35.48 31.48 20.75
CA GLY A 93 -35.43 31.13 22.17
C GLY A 93 -35.95 32.25 23.07
N TYR A 94 -35.67 33.51 22.72
CA TYR A 94 -35.80 34.63 23.66
C TYR A 94 -36.55 35.86 23.15
N GLU A 95 -36.56 36.14 21.83
CA GLU A 95 -36.93 37.46 21.29
C GLU A 95 -38.11 37.44 20.31
N ALA A 96 -38.49 36.27 19.80
CA ALA A 96 -39.60 36.10 18.87
C ALA A 96 -40.99 36.30 19.51
N GLY A 97 -41.06 36.67 20.80
CA GLY A 97 -42.29 36.91 21.55
C GLY A 97 -43.17 35.66 21.61
N LYS A 98 -44.40 35.75 21.09
CA LYS A 98 -45.34 34.61 21.03
C LYS A 98 -44.83 33.44 20.17
N ARG A 99 -43.83 33.67 19.30
CA ARG A 99 -43.21 32.65 18.46
C ARG A 99 -41.96 32.05 19.09
N CYS A 100 -41.64 32.41 20.34
CA CYS A 100 -40.54 31.76 21.03
C CYS A 100 -40.85 30.28 21.25
N THR A 101 -39.82 29.44 21.16
CA THR A 101 -39.94 28.01 21.40
C THR A 101 -38.98 27.58 22.50
N THR A 102 -39.48 26.70 23.38
CA THR A 102 -38.67 26.12 24.45
C THR A 102 -37.50 25.30 23.89
N GLN A 103 -37.68 24.70 22.71
CA GLN A 103 -36.63 23.93 22.05
C GLN A 103 -35.49 24.82 21.54
N ALA A 104 -35.79 25.93 20.87
CA ALA A 104 -34.76 26.87 20.41
C ALA A 104 -33.94 27.40 21.59
N LYS A 105 -34.63 27.69 22.71
CA LYS A 105 -33.98 28.09 23.96
C LYS A 105 -33.00 27.03 24.46
N PHE A 106 -33.45 25.79 24.64
CA PHE A 106 -32.56 24.74 25.14
C PHE A 106 -31.44 24.38 24.15
N ALA A 107 -31.69 24.45 22.85
CA ALA A 107 -30.65 24.25 21.84
C ALA A 107 -29.56 25.33 21.93
N CYS A 108 -29.96 26.60 22.12
CA CYS A 108 -29.05 27.71 22.34
C CYS A 108 -28.19 27.48 23.61
N GLU A 109 -28.82 27.20 24.74
CA GLU A 109 -28.13 26.94 26.02
C GLU A 109 -27.19 25.72 25.95
N ALA A 110 -27.58 24.68 25.20
CA ALA A 110 -26.74 23.51 24.97
C ALA A 110 -25.49 23.87 24.16
N PHE A 111 -25.63 24.66 23.08
CA PHE A 111 -24.49 25.10 22.29
C PHE A 111 -23.57 26.03 23.05
N GLU A 112 -24.10 26.94 23.88
CA GLU A 112 -23.30 27.76 24.79
C GLU A 112 -22.49 26.89 25.75
N SER A 113 -23.13 25.91 26.38
CA SER A 113 -22.47 24.96 27.30
C SER A 113 -21.39 24.13 26.60
N ILE A 114 -21.65 23.67 25.38
CA ILE A 114 -20.69 22.92 24.55
C ILE A 114 -19.51 23.82 24.15
N GLY A 115 -19.78 25.06 23.75
CA GLY A 115 -18.76 26.04 23.36
C GLY A 115 -17.82 26.36 24.53
N VAL A 116 -18.36 26.61 25.72
CA VAL A 116 -17.54 26.83 26.94
C VAL A 116 -16.68 25.60 27.23
N ARG A 117 -17.25 24.39 27.12
CA ARG A 117 -16.49 23.15 27.32
C ARG A 117 -15.38 22.98 26.29
N ALA A 118 -15.67 23.21 25.01
CA ALA A 118 -14.70 23.11 23.93
C ALA A 118 -13.56 24.12 24.10
N TRP A 119 -13.87 25.36 24.49
CA TRP A 119 -12.89 26.39 24.78
C TRP A 119 -11.96 26.00 25.95
N ILE A 120 -12.50 25.48 27.06
CA ILE A 120 -11.68 24.99 28.18
C ILE A 120 -10.79 23.82 27.75
N GLN A 121 -11.33 22.90 26.95
CA GLN A 121 -10.59 21.75 26.44
C GLN A 121 -9.42 22.19 25.56
N ASP A 122 -9.66 23.11 24.63
CA ASP A 122 -8.63 23.69 23.76
C ASP A 122 -7.55 24.42 24.56
N LEU A 123 -7.96 25.27 25.50
CA LEU A 123 -7.05 26.02 26.39
C LEU A 123 -6.12 25.11 27.19
N LEU A 124 -6.61 23.92 27.58
CA LEU A 124 -5.84 22.95 28.36
C LEU A 124 -5.13 21.89 27.50
N GLY A 125 -5.22 21.98 26.17
CA GLY A 125 -4.67 20.97 25.26
C GLY A 125 -5.32 19.59 25.41
N TRP A 126 -6.53 19.53 25.97
CA TRP A 126 -7.27 18.28 26.13
C TRP A 126 -7.79 17.83 24.75
N THR A 127 -7.37 16.64 24.34
CA THR A 127 -7.88 16.01 23.12
C THR A 127 -8.86 14.90 23.48
N LYS A 128 -9.98 14.84 22.75
CA LYS A 128 -10.96 13.77 22.96
C LYS A 128 -10.30 12.43 22.61
N PRO A 129 -10.22 11.46 23.55
CA PRO A 129 -9.69 10.14 23.22
C PRO A 129 -10.55 9.53 22.12
N ALA A 130 -9.91 9.11 21.02
CA ALA A 130 -10.57 8.57 19.85
C ALA A 130 -11.54 7.45 20.28
N THR A 131 -12.84 7.71 20.16
CA THR A 131 -13.87 6.71 20.44
C THR A 131 -13.92 5.76 19.24
N SER A 132 -13.05 4.75 19.22
CA SER A 132 -13.02 3.75 18.14
C SER A 132 -12.80 2.34 18.67
N THR A 133 -13.61 1.88 19.60
CA THR A 133 -13.59 0.47 20.04
C THR A 133 -13.92 -0.49 18.89
N LYS A 134 -14.73 -0.05 17.89
CA LYS A 134 -15.01 -0.86 16.69
C LYS A 134 -13.89 -0.85 15.65
N THR A 135 -13.22 0.28 15.42
CA THR A 135 -12.14 0.37 14.43
C THR A 135 -10.81 -0.20 14.95
N ALA A 136 -10.55 -0.09 16.25
CA ALA A 136 -9.36 -0.69 16.85
C ALA A 136 -9.43 -2.23 16.84
N MET A 137 -10.61 -2.83 17.09
CA MET A 137 -10.78 -4.28 16.95
C MET A 137 -10.53 -4.77 15.52
N THR A 138 -11.05 -4.07 14.51
CA THR A 138 -10.85 -4.49 13.11
C THR A 138 -9.40 -4.31 12.65
N GLN A 139 -8.70 -3.26 13.07
CA GLN A 139 -7.28 -3.08 12.74
C GLN A 139 -6.39 -4.13 13.42
N ILE A 140 -6.65 -4.46 14.70
CA ILE A 140 -5.89 -5.50 15.41
C ILE A 140 -6.16 -6.89 14.82
N GLN A 141 -7.43 -7.19 14.49
CA GLN A 141 -7.79 -8.43 13.81
C GLN A 141 -7.13 -8.55 12.43
N LEU A 142 -7.09 -7.47 11.66
CA LEU A 142 -6.40 -7.43 10.37
C LEU A 142 -4.89 -7.66 10.53
N LEU A 143 -4.25 -7.02 11.51
CA LEU A 143 -2.82 -7.21 11.77
C LEU A 143 -2.51 -8.65 12.18
N ALA A 144 -3.35 -9.26 13.00
CA ALA A 144 -3.22 -10.67 13.39
C ALA A 144 -3.36 -11.62 12.19
N ALA A 145 -4.30 -11.36 11.29
CA ALA A 145 -4.47 -12.15 10.06
C ALA A 145 -3.25 -12.05 9.13
N ILE A 146 -2.69 -10.84 8.97
CA ILE A 146 -1.46 -10.62 8.18
C ILE A 146 -0.28 -11.36 8.81
N ALA A 147 -0.10 -11.27 10.14
CA ALA A 147 0.97 -11.96 10.83
C ALA A 147 0.89 -13.49 10.67
N GLN A 148 -0.32 -14.05 10.74
CA GLN A 148 -0.55 -15.48 10.50
C GLN A 148 -0.22 -15.88 9.06
N GLN A 149 -0.65 -15.08 8.08
CA GLN A 149 -0.35 -15.32 6.67
C GLN A 149 1.16 -15.28 6.39
N MET A 150 1.88 -14.32 6.97
CA MET A 150 3.33 -14.22 6.84
C MET A 150 4.05 -15.43 7.45
N ALA A 151 3.63 -15.87 8.64
CA ALA A 151 4.21 -17.06 9.27
C ALA A 151 4.00 -18.33 8.43
N GLN A 152 2.83 -18.49 7.81
CA GLN A 152 2.56 -19.60 6.89
C GLN A 152 3.43 -19.52 5.62
N GLN A 153 3.60 -18.31 5.07
CA GLN A 153 4.42 -18.11 3.88
C GLN A 153 5.91 -18.42 4.14
N GLU A 154 6.41 -18.06 5.33
CA GLU A 154 7.79 -18.37 5.74
C GLU A 154 8.01 -19.89 5.83
N GLN A 155 7.07 -20.62 6.41
CA GLN A 155 7.13 -22.09 6.47
C GLN A 155 7.16 -22.72 5.08
N TYR A 156 6.28 -22.27 4.17
CA TYR A 156 6.25 -22.78 2.80
C TYR A 156 7.58 -22.52 2.05
N LEU A 157 8.17 -21.34 2.25
CA LEU A 157 9.47 -21.01 1.64
C LEU A 157 10.60 -21.92 2.14
N LEU A 158 10.61 -22.25 3.43
CA LEU A 158 11.59 -23.16 4.01
C LEU A 158 11.44 -24.58 3.44
N GLU A 159 10.22 -25.09 3.31
CA GLU A 159 9.96 -26.40 2.70
C GLU A 159 10.42 -26.45 1.23
N GLN A 160 10.12 -25.39 0.46
CA GLN A 160 10.58 -25.27 -0.92
C GLN A 160 12.11 -25.28 -1.02
N GLN A 161 12.80 -24.56 -0.13
CA GLN A 161 14.26 -24.54 -0.11
C GLN A 161 14.86 -25.92 0.21
N GLN A 162 14.26 -26.65 1.16
CA GLN A 162 14.69 -28.01 1.49
C GLN A 162 14.47 -28.96 0.31
N GLN A 163 13.32 -28.89 -0.37
CA GLN A 163 13.05 -29.68 -1.56
C GLN A 163 14.05 -29.37 -2.68
N GLN A 164 14.32 -28.10 -2.95
CA GLN A 164 15.34 -27.70 -3.94
C GLN A 164 16.71 -28.27 -3.60
N THR A 165 17.11 -28.20 -2.33
CA THR A 165 18.39 -28.74 -1.87
C THR A 165 18.47 -30.26 -2.08
N GLN A 166 17.40 -31.00 -1.78
CA GLN A 166 17.34 -32.43 -2.03
C GLN A 166 17.37 -32.77 -3.51
N ILE A 167 16.65 -32.01 -4.36
CA ILE A 167 16.66 -32.19 -5.82
C ILE A 167 18.07 -31.97 -6.37
N LEU A 168 18.73 -30.88 -5.97
CA LEU A 168 20.11 -30.59 -6.38
C LEU A 168 21.08 -31.69 -5.96
N ALA A 169 20.95 -32.22 -4.75
CA ALA A 169 21.78 -33.34 -4.29
C ALA A 169 21.54 -34.61 -5.12
N ARG A 170 20.29 -34.93 -5.45
CA ARG A 170 19.95 -36.08 -6.31
C ARG A 170 20.44 -35.90 -7.73
N LEU A 171 20.28 -34.71 -8.32
CA LEU A 171 20.79 -34.39 -9.65
C LEU A 171 22.30 -34.60 -9.72
N LYS A 172 23.05 -34.07 -8.75
CA LYS A 172 24.50 -34.24 -8.68
C LYS A 172 24.90 -35.72 -8.59
N ALA A 173 24.19 -36.52 -7.81
CA ALA A 173 24.46 -37.97 -7.73
C ALA A 173 24.20 -38.68 -9.07
N VAL A 174 23.12 -38.31 -9.76
CA VAL A 174 22.79 -38.85 -11.08
C VAL A 174 23.83 -38.43 -12.12
N GLU A 175 24.30 -37.18 -12.10
CA GLU A 175 25.35 -36.69 -12.99
C GLU A 175 26.66 -37.47 -12.82
N VAL A 176 27.08 -37.69 -11.56
CA VAL A 176 28.28 -38.49 -11.26
C VAL A 176 28.14 -39.93 -11.75
N GLU A 177 26.97 -40.54 -11.58
CA GLU A 177 26.74 -41.92 -12.03
C GLU A 177 26.64 -42.02 -13.55
N GLN A 178 25.97 -41.06 -14.21
CA GLN A 178 25.93 -40.99 -15.67
C GLN A 178 27.33 -40.83 -16.26
N ASP A 179 28.18 -40.00 -15.66
CA ASP A 179 29.55 -39.81 -16.12
C ASP A 179 30.39 -41.11 -16.00
N ARG A 180 30.23 -41.83 -14.89
CA ARG A 180 30.85 -43.17 -14.70
C ARG A 180 30.41 -44.19 -15.74
N VAL A 181 29.11 -44.21 -16.09
CA VAL A 181 28.56 -45.16 -17.06
C VAL A 181 28.93 -44.79 -18.50
N ASN A 182 28.85 -43.50 -18.84
CA ASN A 182 29.14 -43.01 -20.20
C ASN A 182 30.64 -42.99 -20.50
N THR A 183 31.48 -42.86 -19.46
CA THR A 183 32.93 -42.77 -19.62
C THR A 183 33.70 -43.72 -18.68
N PRO A 184 33.51 -45.06 -18.78
CA PRO A 184 34.07 -46.02 -17.82
C PRO A 184 35.60 -46.04 -17.74
N CYS A 185 36.27 -45.59 -18.79
CA CYS A 185 37.74 -45.52 -18.90
C CYS A 185 38.30 -44.08 -18.84
N GLY A 186 37.48 -43.12 -18.38
CA GLY A 186 37.82 -41.70 -18.30
C GLY A 186 37.73 -40.98 -19.65
N HIS A 187 37.63 -39.65 -19.63
CA HIS A 187 37.47 -38.87 -20.85
C HIS A 187 38.72 -38.96 -21.74
N LYS A 188 38.49 -39.21 -23.03
CA LYS A 188 39.54 -39.24 -24.06
C LYS A 188 39.33 -38.10 -25.03
N TYR A 189 40.40 -37.37 -25.33
CA TYR A 189 40.37 -36.23 -26.24
C TYR A 189 41.42 -36.38 -27.33
N SER A 190 41.19 -35.75 -28.48
CA SER A 190 42.28 -35.53 -29.43
C SER A 190 43.19 -34.41 -28.93
N VAL A 191 44.43 -34.36 -29.42
CA VAL A 191 45.38 -33.30 -29.03
C VAL A 191 44.83 -31.90 -29.31
N VAL A 192 44.14 -31.72 -30.44
CA VAL A 192 43.50 -30.45 -30.80
C VAL A 192 42.25 -30.20 -29.95
N GLY A 193 41.44 -31.22 -29.69
CA GLY A 193 40.26 -31.11 -28.83
C GLY A 193 40.62 -30.69 -27.40
N PHE A 194 41.68 -31.27 -26.83
CA PHE A 194 42.19 -30.89 -25.52
C PHE A 194 42.81 -29.49 -25.50
N ALA A 195 43.56 -29.10 -26.54
CA ALA A 195 44.09 -27.74 -26.65
C ALA A 195 42.95 -26.70 -26.66
N ASN A 196 41.90 -26.95 -27.44
CA ASN A 196 40.71 -26.08 -27.48
C ASN A 196 39.98 -26.02 -26.13
N LEU A 197 39.85 -27.15 -25.43
CA LEU A 197 39.26 -27.20 -24.07
C LEU A 197 40.05 -26.37 -23.05
N GLN A 198 41.37 -26.29 -23.21
CA GLN A 198 42.25 -25.46 -22.39
C GLN A 198 42.41 -24.02 -22.94
N GLY A 199 41.71 -23.66 -24.02
CA GLY A 199 41.81 -22.34 -24.66
C GLY A 199 43.16 -22.06 -25.34
N LEU A 200 43.90 -23.10 -25.73
CA LEU A 200 45.22 -22.99 -26.35
C LEU A 200 45.14 -23.13 -27.88
N GLU A 201 45.72 -22.19 -28.62
CA GLU A 201 45.94 -22.33 -30.05
C GLU A 201 47.25 -23.09 -30.32
N ILE A 202 47.17 -24.18 -31.09
CA ILE A 202 48.33 -24.99 -31.48
C ILE A 202 48.43 -25.13 -33.00
N SER A 203 49.65 -25.07 -33.53
CA SER A 203 49.89 -25.30 -34.95
C SER A 203 49.75 -26.79 -35.32
N VAL A 204 49.50 -27.08 -36.60
CA VAL A 204 49.41 -28.47 -37.12
C VAL A 204 50.68 -29.28 -36.83
N LYS A 205 51.86 -28.64 -36.92
CA LYS A 205 53.15 -29.27 -36.64
C LYS A 205 53.30 -29.62 -35.16
N GLU A 206 52.88 -28.74 -34.26
CA GLU A 206 52.89 -28.98 -32.82
C GLU A 206 51.89 -30.04 -32.40
N ALA A 207 50.68 -30.01 -32.97
CA ALA A 207 49.67 -31.05 -32.77
C ALA A 207 50.21 -32.43 -33.16
N GLY A 208 50.90 -32.54 -34.29
CA GLY A 208 51.55 -33.77 -34.73
C GLY A 208 52.70 -34.22 -33.82
N ALA A 209 53.51 -33.30 -33.31
CA ALA A 209 54.59 -33.61 -32.38
C ALA A 209 54.05 -34.10 -31.03
N LYS A 210 53.07 -33.39 -30.46
CA LYS A 210 52.39 -33.76 -29.21
C LYS A 210 51.61 -35.06 -29.36
N GLY A 211 50.96 -35.31 -30.50
CA GLY A 211 50.28 -36.58 -30.78
C GLY A 211 51.22 -37.78 -30.80
N ARG A 212 52.43 -37.63 -31.36
CA ARG A 212 53.47 -38.68 -31.30
C ARG A 212 53.96 -38.94 -29.88
N LYS A 213 54.14 -37.88 -29.08
CA LYS A 213 54.51 -38.00 -27.66
C LYS A 213 53.41 -38.69 -26.85
N ALA A 214 52.15 -38.29 -27.02
CA ALA A 214 51.00 -38.92 -26.37
C ALA A 214 50.88 -40.41 -26.76
N SER A 215 51.04 -40.72 -28.05
CA SER A 215 51.09 -42.11 -28.52
C SER A 215 52.22 -42.94 -27.89
N ALA A 216 53.42 -42.35 -27.73
CA ALA A 216 54.53 -43.03 -27.10
C ALA A 216 54.28 -43.26 -25.59
N LEU A 217 53.70 -42.28 -24.91
CA LEU A 217 53.37 -42.36 -23.50
C LEU A 217 52.29 -43.41 -23.22
N CYS A 218 51.20 -43.43 -24.02
CA CYS A 218 50.18 -44.47 -23.94
C CYS A 218 50.77 -45.88 -24.15
N ARG A 219 51.63 -46.06 -25.17
CA ARG A 219 52.28 -47.37 -25.41
C ARG A 219 53.17 -47.80 -24.25
N LYS A 220 53.92 -46.87 -23.65
CA LYS A 220 54.76 -47.14 -22.48
C LYS A 220 53.94 -47.54 -21.25
N GLN A 221 52.76 -46.95 -21.10
CA GLN A 221 51.83 -47.22 -20.01
C GLN A 221 50.85 -48.38 -20.30
N GLY A 222 50.94 -49.03 -21.46
CA GLY A 222 50.05 -50.13 -21.85
C GLY A 222 48.60 -49.71 -22.15
N ILE A 223 48.36 -48.44 -22.46
CA ILE A 223 47.03 -47.87 -22.72
C ILE A 223 46.68 -47.99 -24.21
N GLU A 224 45.50 -48.51 -24.50
CA GLU A 224 44.98 -48.59 -25.87
C GLU A 224 44.54 -47.21 -26.41
N ILE A 225 44.99 -46.89 -27.63
CA ILE A 225 44.72 -45.61 -28.30
C ILE A 225 43.60 -45.81 -29.32
N GLU A 226 42.44 -45.25 -29.03
CA GLU A 226 41.33 -45.19 -29.99
C GLU A 226 41.61 -44.17 -31.09
N ARG A 227 40.99 -44.35 -32.26
CA ARG A 227 41.15 -43.43 -33.39
C ARG A 227 39.80 -43.03 -33.94
N ILE A 228 39.61 -41.73 -34.11
CA ILE A 228 38.43 -41.15 -34.75
C ILE A 228 38.82 -40.51 -36.09
N HIS A 229 37.87 -40.44 -37.01
CA HIS A 229 38.05 -39.74 -38.27
C HIS A 229 37.77 -38.24 -38.09
N ASP A 230 38.79 -37.43 -38.34
CA ASP A 230 38.73 -35.98 -38.41
C ASP A 230 38.74 -35.55 -39.89
N PRO A 231 37.76 -34.76 -40.36
CA PRO A 231 37.69 -34.31 -41.76
C PRO A 231 38.93 -33.54 -42.25
N ARG A 232 39.68 -32.89 -41.35
CA ARG A 232 40.86 -32.08 -41.66
C ARG A 232 42.15 -32.89 -41.61
N PHE A 233 42.25 -33.85 -40.67
CA PHE A 233 43.50 -34.55 -40.36
C PHE A 233 43.47 -36.07 -40.60
N GLY A 234 42.36 -36.62 -41.08
CA GLY A 234 42.19 -38.05 -41.29
C GLY A 234 42.02 -38.80 -39.98
N LYS A 235 42.71 -39.92 -39.76
CA LYS A 235 42.55 -40.70 -38.51
C LYS A 235 43.40 -40.10 -37.38
N VAL A 236 42.75 -39.50 -36.38
CA VAL A 236 43.39 -38.90 -35.21
C VAL A 236 43.20 -39.76 -33.97
N GLY A 237 44.22 -39.82 -33.11
CA GLY A 237 44.17 -40.57 -31.86
C GLY A 237 43.42 -39.84 -30.76
N LEU A 238 42.65 -40.58 -29.95
CA LEU A 238 42.04 -40.13 -28.71
C LEU A 238 42.88 -40.65 -27.54
N TYR A 239 43.25 -39.75 -26.64
CA TYR A 239 44.14 -40.03 -25.53
C TYR A 239 43.44 -39.66 -24.22
N PRO A 240 43.68 -40.41 -23.12
CA PRO A 240 43.18 -40.03 -21.80
C PRO A 240 43.64 -38.63 -21.41
N GLU A 241 42.79 -37.93 -20.66
CA GLU A 241 43.10 -36.58 -20.18
C GLU A 241 44.43 -36.49 -19.43
N SER A 242 44.74 -37.47 -18.57
CA SER A 242 46.00 -37.54 -17.82
C SER A 242 47.25 -37.54 -18.71
N VAL A 243 47.20 -38.27 -19.82
CA VAL A 243 48.29 -38.33 -20.82
C VAL A 243 48.44 -37.00 -21.55
N LEU A 244 47.34 -36.33 -21.84
CA LEU A 244 47.37 -35.03 -22.53
C LEU A 244 47.89 -33.93 -21.61
N ILE A 245 47.47 -33.89 -20.33
CA ILE A 245 48.03 -32.97 -19.34
C ILE A 245 49.56 -33.10 -19.31
N GLU A 246 50.09 -34.31 -19.19
CA GLU A 246 51.55 -34.56 -19.15
C GLU A 246 52.27 -34.10 -20.43
N VAL A 247 51.68 -34.34 -21.61
CA VAL A 247 52.23 -33.97 -22.92
C VAL A 247 52.17 -32.45 -23.17
N PHE A 248 51.18 -31.76 -22.61
CA PHE A 248 51.06 -30.31 -22.71
C PHE A 248 51.96 -29.58 -21.71
N SER A 249 52.18 -30.14 -20.52
CA SER A 249 53.11 -29.61 -19.51
C SER A 249 54.60 -29.76 -19.89
N THR A 250 54.98 -30.82 -20.60
CA THR A 250 56.39 -31.13 -20.98
C THR A 250 56.95 -30.30 -22.15
N GLY A 251 56.41 -29.11 -22.43
CA GLY A 251 56.82 -28.24 -23.53
C GLY A 251 56.80 -26.74 -23.26
N GLN A 252 56.74 -26.31 -21.99
CA GLN A 252 56.91 -24.91 -21.58
C GLN A 252 58.33 -24.58 -21.04
N ASN A 253 59.33 -25.42 -21.34
CA ASN A 253 60.75 -25.13 -21.10
C ASN A 253 61.50 -25.07 -22.42
#